data_AF-A0A4V3CWM3-F1
#
_entry.id   AF-A0A4V3CWM3-F1
#
_cell.length_a   1.000
_cell.length_b   1.000
_cell.length_c   1.000
_cell.angle_alpha   90.00
_cell.angle_beta   90.00
_cell.angle_gamma   90.00
#
_symmetry.space_group_name_H-M   'P 1'
#
loop_
_entity.id
_entity.type
_entity.pdbx_description
1 polymer ?
#
loop_
_entity_poly.entity_id
_entity_poly.type
_entity_poly.pdbx_seq_one_letter_code
_entity_poly.pdbx_strand_id
1 'polypeptide(L)'
;MRPTRHLAATCLALAAACPPAIAAEGASARYDFLANTLWYVPTGTLPAVMLDPAAGTYTGIVDQTVWSIESYTAGYFHGIAAVLLKAAGRPIAPVQCMRMLGSVTPDGDVQVSFVPKADTDAANATYGTGKLAFDGRRWHFTMQMGSGGASLVAHWSYMDRCTAGEACASRLPGTGRPIEDLVSRCR
;
A
#
# COMPACT_ATOMS: atom_id res chain seq x y z
N MET A 1 -16.71 68.80 41.93
CA MET A 1 -17.06 67.95 40.76
C MET A 1 -15.77 67.32 40.25
N ARG A 2 -15.60 66.01 40.37
CA ARG A 2 -14.42 65.26 39.91
C ARG A 2 -14.61 64.85 38.44
N PRO A 3 -13.61 64.98 37.56
CA PRO A 3 -13.70 64.45 36.20
C PRO A 3 -13.31 62.97 36.17
N THR A 4 -14.16 62.17 35.54
CA THR A 4 -14.06 60.74 35.31
C THR A 4 -13.00 60.47 34.23
N ARG A 5 -12.00 59.64 34.54
CA ARG A 5 -10.99 59.15 33.58
C ARG A 5 -11.55 57.94 32.83
N HIS A 6 -11.71 58.04 31.51
CA HIS A 6 -11.97 56.90 30.64
C HIS A 6 -10.64 56.29 30.20
N LEU A 7 -10.34 55.06 30.64
CA LEU A 7 -9.26 54.23 30.11
C LEU A 7 -9.78 53.52 28.86
N ALA A 8 -9.23 53.88 27.70
CA ALA A 8 -9.37 53.12 26.47
C ALA A 8 -8.41 51.92 26.51
N ALA A 9 -8.95 50.70 26.53
CA ALA A 9 -8.17 49.48 26.42
C ALA A 9 -7.90 49.19 24.94
N THR A 10 -6.64 49.33 24.52
CA THR A 10 -6.17 48.94 23.19
C THR A 10 -5.87 47.43 23.21
N CYS A 11 -6.73 46.61 22.61
CA CYS A 11 -6.43 45.20 22.37
C CYS A 11 -5.41 45.08 21.25
N LEU A 12 -4.18 44.73 21.60
CA LEU A 12 -3.13 44.34 20.66
C LEU A 12 -3.46 42.91 20.16
N ALA A 13 -3.92 42.79 18.92
CA ALA A 13 -4.08 41.49 18.27
C ALA A 13 -2.70 40.97 17.85
N LEU A 14 -2.17 39.97 18.57
CA LEU A 14 -1.02 39.19 18.09
C LEU A 14 -1.47 38.35 16.89
N ALA A 15 -1.01 38.72 15.70
CA ALA A 15 -1.05 37.86 14.53
C ALA A 15 -0.07 36.70 14.78
N ALA A 16 -0.59 35.53 15.16
CA ALA A 16 0.17 34.29 15.16
C ALA A 16 0.46 33.92 13.69
N ALA A 17 1.67 34.26 13.22
CA ALA A 17 2.19 33.74 11.97
C ALA A 17 2.40 32.24 12.14
N CYS A 18 1.44 31.45 11.66
CA CYS A 18 1.60 30.02 11.49
C CYS A 18 2.72 29.84 10.45
N PRO A 19 3.89 29.26 10.79
CA PRO A 19 4.88 28.98 9.76
C PRO A 19 4.24 28.02 8.75
N PRO A 20 4.44 28.23 7.43
CA PRO A 20 3.94 27.28 6.45
C PRO A 20 4.50 25.91 6.79
N ALA A 21 3.63 24.89 6.78
CA ALA A 21 4.06 23.51 6.85
C ALA A 21 5.15 23.33 5.79
N ILE A 22 6.38 23.05 6.24
CA ILE A 22 7.49 22.75 5.34
C ILE A 22 7.12 21.40 4.71
N ALA A 23 6.40 21.45 3.59
CA ALA A 23 6.41 20.34 2.65
C ALA A 23 7.88 20.16 2.28
N ALA A 24 8.45 19.02 2.65
CA ALA A 24 9.82 18.67 2.29
C ALA A 24 9.89 18.53 0.76
N GLU A 25 10.15 19.63 0.08
CA GLU A 25 10.16 19.77 -1.38
C GLU A 25 11.18 18.84 -2.06
N GLY A 26 12.17 18.34 -1.30
CA GLY A 26 13.15 17.34 -1.75
C GLY A 26 12.80 15.88 -1.40
N ALA A 27 11.87 15.62 -0.49
CA ALA A 27 11.49 14.26 -0.12
C ALA A 27 10.52 13.63 -1.12
N SER A 28 9.72 14.44 -1.82
CA SER A 28 8.76 13.94 -2.79
C SER A 28 9.46 13.30 -3.99
N ALA A 29 10.46 13.96 -4.59
CA ALA A 29 11.03 13.51 -5.87
C ALA A 29 11.79 12.16 -5.80
N ARG A 30 12.27 11.77 -4.61
CA ARG A 30 13.07 10.54 -4.42
C ARG A 30 12.37 9.29 -4.96
N TYR A 31 11.06 9.22 -4.82
CA TYR A 31 10.26 8.04 -5.18
C TYR A 31 9.34 8.27 -6.38
N ASP A 32 9.58 9.31 -7.19
CA ASP A 32 8.81 9.59 -8.41
C ASP A 32 8.81 8.40 -9.40
N PHE A 33 9.86 7.58 -9.35
CA PHE A 33 9.97 6.37 -10.16
C PHE A 33 8.89 5.31 -9.84
N LEU A 34 8.16 5.44 -8.73
CA LEU A 34 7.07 4.53 -8.39
C LEU A 34 5.90 4.65 -9.36
N ALA A 35 5.68 5.81 -9.98
CA ALA A 35 4.60 5.98 -10.94
C ALA A 35 4.79 5.05 -12.15
N ASN A 36 3.68 4.45 -12.62
CA ASN A 36 3.65 3.53 -13.76
C ASN A 36 4.55 2.29 -13.59
N THR A 37 4.53 1.68 -12.40
CA THR A 37 5.32 0.47 -12.11
C THR A 37 4.46 -0.72 -11.71
N LEU A 38 4.97 -1.91 -12.04
CA LEU A 38 4.39 -3.18 -11.59
C LEU A 38 5.28 -3.81 -10.53
N TRP A 39 4.67 -4.34 -9.48
CA TRP A 39 5.35 -5.01 -8.38
C TRP A 39 4.69 -6.35 -8.10
N TYR A 40 5.46 -7.36 -7.74
CA TYR A 40 4.93 -8.71 -7.48
C TYR A 40 5.65 -9.37 -6.30
N VAL A 41 4.93 -10.29 -5.65
CA VAL A 41 5.52 -11.17 -4.63
C VAL A 41 6.40 -12.25 -5.30
N PRO A 42 7.71 -12.32 -4.98
CA PRO A 42 8.62 -13.33 -5.52
C PRO A 42 8.46 -14.68 -4.81
N THR A 43 9.01 -15.74 -5.41
CA THR A 43 8.82 -17.14 -4.95
C THR A 43 9.13 -17.34 -3.46
N GLY A 44 10.20 -16.73 -2.96
CA GLY A 44 10.69 -16.94 -1.60
C GLY A 44 9.75 -16.46 -0.51
N THR A 45 8.82 -15.56 -0.84
CA THR A 45 7.89 -14.96 0.13
C THR A 45 6.44 -15.08 -0.30
N LEU A 46 6.11 -16.03 -1.18
CA LEU A 46 4.72 -16.40 -1.50
C LEU A 46 3.89 -17.00 -0.35
N PRO A 47 4.48 -17.75 0.61
CA PRO A 47 3.70 -18.36 1.68
C PRO A 47 3.04 -17.31 2.59
N ALA A 48 1.74 -17.46 2.79
CA ALA A 48 0.94 -16.66 3.71
C ALA A 48 0.11 -17.56 4.63
N VAL A 49 -0.53 -16.97 5.63
CA VAL A 49 -1.38 -17.68 6.58
C VAL A 49 -2.79 -17.10 6.55
N MET A 50 -3.79 -17.99 6.47
CA MET A 50 -5.20 -17.65 6.61
C MET A 50 -5.74 -18.21 7.92
N LEU A 51 -6.33 -17.35 8.74
CA LEU A 51 -7.05 -17.71 9.96
C LEU A 51 -8.56 -17.73 9.68
N ASP A 52 -9.19 -18.85 10.02
CA ASP A 52 -10.64 -18.95 10.18
C ASP A 52 -10.99 -18.53 11.62
N PRO A 53 -11.60 -17.36 11.84
CA PRO A 53 -11.93 -16.88 13.18
C PRO A 53 -13.05 -17.69 13.84
N ALA A 54 -13.93 -18.33 13.07
CA ALA A 54 -15.04 -19.13 13.60
C ALA A 54 -14.56 -20.49 14.11
N ALA A 55 -13.65 -21.13 13.37
CA ALA A 55 -13.06 -22.41 13.76
C ALA A 55 -11.83 -22.26 14.70
N GLY A 56 -11.21 -21.08 14.75
CA GLY A 56 -9.97 -20.85 15.49
C GLY A 56 -8.76 -21.58 14.90
N THR A 57 -8.81 -21.94 13.63
CA THR A 57 -7.76 -22.70 12.93
C THR A 57 -7.08 -21.86 11.87
N TYR A 58 -5.79 -22.10 11.64
CA TYR A 58 -5.05 -21.46 10.54
C TYR A 58 -4.59 -22.47 9.49
N THR A 59 -4.51 -22.01 8.25
CA THR A 59 -4.05 -22.80 7.10
C THR A 59 -2.97 -22.02 6.34
N GLY A 60 -1.92 -22.73 5.92
CA GLY A 60 -0.92 -22.18 5.01
C GLY A 60 -1.49 -22.06 3.58
N ILE A 61 -1.31 -20.89 2.98
CA ILE A 61 -1.76 -20.58 1.62
C ILE A 61 -0.62 -20.00 0.79
N VAL A 62 -0.82 -19.93 -0.52
CA VAL A 62 -0.01 -19.11 -1.43
C VAL A 62 -0.79 -17.84 -1.72
N ASP A 63 -0.15 -16.70 -1.55
CA ASP A 63 -0.69 -15.40 -1.91
C ASP A 63 0.17 -14.79 -3.02
N GLN A 64 -0.31 -14.89 -4.27
CA GLN A 64 0.25 -14.09 -5.34
C GLN A 64 -0.47 -12.74 -5.38
N THR A 65 0.22 -11.73 -4.90
CA THR A 65 -0.20 -10.33 -5.04
C THR A 65 0.64 -9.62 -6.09
N VAL A 66 -0.03 -8.78 -6.89
CA VAL A 66 0.57 -7.85 -7.85
C VAL A 66 0.03 -6.45 -7.60
N TRP A 67 0.90 -5.47 -7.55
CA TRP A 67 0.52 -4.04 -7.51
C TRP A 67 0.83 -3.39 -8.84
N SER A 68 -0.11 -2.59 -9.35
CA SER A 68 0.12 -1.62 -10.42
C SER A 68 0.02 -0.23 -9.79
N ILE A 69 1.16 0.41 -9.59
CA ILE A 69 1.22 1.79 -9.12
C ILE A 69 1.03 2.70 -10.34
N GLU A 70 -0.05 3.46 -10.34
CA GLU A 70 -0.46 4.30 -11.47
C GLU A 70 0.11 5.71 -11.34
N SER A 71 0.12 6.25 -10.12
CA SER A 71 0.69 7.56 -9.87
C SER A 71 1.42 7.62 -8.54
N TYR A 72 2.29 8.63 -8.44
CA TYR A 72 2.95 9.03 -7.22
C TYR A 72 3.02 10.56 -7.16
N THR A 73 2.74 11.15 -5.99
CA THR A 73 2.85 12.59 -5.75
C THR A 73 3.05 12.85 -4.26
N ALA A 74 4.05 13.67 -3.91
CA ALA A 74 4.27 14.16 -2.56
C ALA A 74 4.33 13.08 -1.46
N GLY A 75 4.96 11.94 -1.76
CA GLY A 75 5.07 10.81 -0.81
C GLY A 75 3.89 9.85 -0.84
N TYR A 76 2.86 10.10 -1.64
CA TYR A 76 1.70 9.22 -1.79
C TYR A 76 1.71 8.52 -3.14
N PHE A 77 1.29 7.26 -3.17
CA PHE A 77 1.07 6.51 -4.40
C PHE A 77 -0.31 5.86 -4.40
N HIS A 78 -0.89 5.70 -5.59
CA HIS A 78 -2.16 4.99 -5.75
C HIS A 78 -2.16 4.10 -6.98
N GLY A 79 -3.12 3.19 -7.02
CA GLY A 79 -3.36 2.34 -8.18
C GLY A 79 -4.25 1.17 -7.83
N ILE A 80 -3.90 -0.01 -8.33
CA ILE A 80 -4.66 -1.24 -8.10
C ILE A 80 -3.76 -2.36 -7.57
N ALA A 81 -4.37 -3.28 -6.83
CA ALA A 81 -3.79 -4.58 -6.53
C ALA A 81 -4.67 -5.70 -7.07
N ALA A 82 -4.02 -6.72 -7.63
CA ALA A 82 -4.63 -7.96 -8.06
C ALA A 82 -4.08 -9.10 -7.19
N VAL A 83 -4.97 -9.83 -6.53
CA VAL A 83 -4.61 -10.88 -5.56
C VAL A 83 -5.21 -12.21 -6.02
N LEU A 84 -4.39 -13.26 -6.03
CA LEU A 84 -4.85 -14.64 -6.19
C LEU A 84 -4.34 -15.50 -5.05
N LEU A 85 -5.28 -15.94 -4.21
CA LEU A 85 -5.01 -16.86 -3.11
C LEU A 85 -5.19 -18.31 -3.55
N LYS A 86 -4.31 -19.19 -3.07
CA LYS A 86 -4.39 -20.64 -3.34
C LYS A 86 -4.18 -21.46 -2.08
N ALA A 87 -4.94 -22.55 -1.97
CA ALA A 87 -4.75 -23.60 -0.97
C ALA A 87 -4.62 -24.94 -1.70
N ALA A 88 -3.72 -25.81 -1.23
CA ALA A 88 -3.44 -27.11 -1.86
C ALA A 88 -3.21 -27.02 -3.39
N GLY A 89 -2.54 -25.96 -3.85
CA GLY A 89 -2.21 -25.73 -5.26
C GLY A 89 -3.36 -25.22 -6.14
N ARG A 90 -4.57 -25.00 -5.58
CA ARG A 90 -5.75 -24.54 -6.31
C ARG A 90 -6.21 -23.16 -5.84
N PRO A 91 -6.73 -22.29 -6.74
CA PRO A 91 -7.37 -21.05 -6.33
C PRO A 91 -8.53 -21.31 -5.35
N ILE A 92 -8.58 -20.54 -4.27
CA ILE A 92 -9.70 -20.59 -3.31
C ILE A 92 -10.81 -19.60 -3.68
N ALA A 93 -10.49 -18.59 -4.49
CA ALA A 93 -11.41 -17.59 -5.03
C ALA A 93 -10.91 -17.10 -6.40
N PRO A 94 -11.76 -16.42 -7.19
CA PRO A 94 -11.31 -15.64 -8.34
C PRO A 94 -10.28 -14.57 -7.96
N VAL A 95 -9.62 -13.97 -8.96
CA VAL A 95 -8.74 -12.82 -8.74
C VAL A 95 -9.52 -11.71 -8.06
N GLN A 96 -9.02 -11.26 -6.91
CA GLN A 96 -9.57 -10.15 -6.16
C GLN A 96 -8.92 -8.85 -6.62
N CYS A 97 -9.73 -7.84 -6.90
CA CYS A 97 -9.29 -6.54 -7.36
C CYS A 97 -9.51 -5.50 -6.27
N MET A 98 -8.45 -4.80 -5.91
CA MET A 98 -8.47 -3.79 -4.86
C MET A 98 -8.00 -2.45 -5.41
N ARG A 99 -8.59 -1.36 -4.92
CA ARG A 99 -8.04 -0.01 -5.05
C ARG A 99 -6.97 0.15 -3.97
N MET A 100 -5.81 0.68 -4.36
CA MET A 100 -4.65 0.84 -3.50
C MET A 100 -4.39 2.33 -3.26
N LEU A 101 -4.16 2.69 -2.00
CA LEU A 101 -3.62 3.99 -1.60
C LEU A 101 -2.52 3.74 -0.58
N GLY A 102 -1.32 4.27 -0.85
CA GLY A 102 -0.20 4.17 0.04
C GLY A 102 0.58 5.47 0.18
N SER A 103 1.46 5.48 1.16
CA SER A 103 2.43 6.54 1.40
C SER A 103 3.81 5.94 1.66
N VAL A 104 4.84 6.71 1.34
CA VAL A 104 6.23 6.42 1.64
C VAL A 104 6.89 7.68 2.21
N THR A 105 7.48 7.55 3.39
CA THR A 105 8.23 8.64 4.04
C THR A 105 9.60 8.82 3.38
N PRO A 106 10.31 9.95 3.59
CA PRO A 106 11.67 10.13 3.07
C PRO A 106 12.65 9.02 3.50
N ASP A 107 12.41 8.39 4.65
CA ASP A 107 13.19 7.29 5.23
C ASP A 107 12.72 5.90 4.75
N GLY A 108 11.79 5.88 3.80
CA GLY A 108 11.26 4.68 3.18
C GLY A 108 10.22 3.94 4.02
N ASP A 109 9.68 4.50 5.10
CA ASP A 109 8.55 3.87 5.80
C ASP A 109 7.31 3.88 4.92
N VAL A 110 6.68 2.72 4.78
CA VAL A 110 5.52 2.53 3.93
C VAL A 110 4.31 2.20 4.78
N GLN A 111 3.21 2.88 4.49
CA GLN A 111 1.87 2.46 4.91
C GLN A 111 0.98 2.39 3.67
N VAL A 112 0.19 1.33 3.56
CA VAL A 112 -0.69 1.13 2.40
C VAL A 112 -2.01 0.48 2.84
N SER A 113 -3.08 0.89 2.18
CA SER A 113 -4.43 0.36 2.36
C SER A 113 -4.97 -0.11 1.02
N PHE A 114 -5.70 -1.22 1.05
CA PHE A 114 -6.37 -1.80 -0.09
C PHE A 114 -7.86 -1.94 0.22
N VAL A 115 -8.71 -1.36 -0.61
CA VAL A 115 -10.17 -1.49 -0.49
C VAL A 115 -10.68 -2.30 -1.69
N PRO A 116 -11.50 -3.34 -1.50
CA PRO A 116 -12.04 -4.11 -2.61
C PRO A 116 -12.75 -3.20 -3.63
N LYS A 117 -12.52 -3.40 -4.94
CA LYS A 117 -13.14 -2.55 -5.99
C LYS A 117 -14.66 -2.76 -6.08
N ALA A 118 -15.12 -3.96 -5.75
CA ALA A 118 -16.54 -4.34 -5.77
C ALA A 118 -17.29 -3.96 -4.48
N ASP A 119 -16.57 -3.53 -3.44
CA ASP A 119 -17.12 -3.15 -2.15
C ASP A 119 -16.83 -1.67 -1.90
N THR A 120 -17.81 -0.94 -1.36
CA THR A 120 -17.59 0.45 -0.93
C THR A 120 -17.27 0.53 0.56
N ASP A 121 -17.36 -0.58 1.28
CA ASP A 121 -17.08 -0.64 2.70
C ASP A 121 -15.57 -0.81 2.97
N ALA A 122 -15.00 0.17 3.67
CA ALA A 122 -13.63 0.12 4.15
C ALA A 122 -13.42 -0.91 5.28
N ALA A 123 -14.48 -1.49 5.85
CA ALA A 123 -14.40 -2.52 6.88
C ALA A 123 -13.66 -3.78 6.41
N ASN A 124 -13.68 -4.07 5.10
CA ASN A 124 -12.97 -5.19 4.49
C ASN A 124 -11.61 -4.77 3.90
N ALA A 125 -11.07 -3.63 4.34
CA ALA A 125 -9.78 -3.18 3.85
C ALA A 125 -8.64 -4.08 4.35
N THR A 126 -7.66 -4.28 3.48
CA THR A 126 -6.36 -4.82 3.85
C THR A 126 -5.43 -3.68 4.18
N TYR A 127 -4.75 -3.76 5.31
CA TYR A 127 -3.77 -2.77 5.74
C TYR A 127 -2.39 -3.39 5.76
N GLY A 128 -1.39 -2.60 5.42
CA GLY A 128 -0.01 -3.01 5.54
C GLY A 128 0.95 -1.90 5.89
N THR A 129 2.04 -2.31 6.53
CA THR A 129 3.15 -1.46 6.95
C THR A 129 4.46 -2.10 6.54
N GLY A 130 5.47 -1.29 6.25
CA GLY A 130 6.74 -1.83 5.80
C GLY A 130 7.79 -0.78 5.44
N LYS A 131 8.73 -1.18 4.59
CA LYS A 131 9.83 -0.35 4.12
C LYS A 131 10.00 -0.46 2.60
N LEU A 132 10.25 0.65 1.92
CA LEU A 132 10.78 0.71 0.56
C LEU A 132 12.29 0.94 0.64
N ALA A 133 13.06 -0.09 0.31
CA ALA A 133 14.52 -0.08 0.46
C ALA A 133 15.22 -0.48 -0.85
N PHE A 134 16.45 0.02 -1.02
CA PHE A 134 17.35 -0.37 -2.10
C PHE A 134 18.45 -1.26 -1.53
N ASP A 135 18.61 -2.47 -2.06
CA ASP A 135 19.57 -3.46 -1.56
C ASP A 135 20.96 -3.38 -2.23
N GLY A 136 21.19 -2.32 -3.02
CA GLY A 136 22.39 -2.16 -3.85
C GLY A 136 22.18 -2.57 -5.31
N ARG A 137 21.09 -3.29 -5.63
CA ARG A 137 20.77 -3.72 -6.99
C ARG A 137 19.38 -3.30 -7.42
N ARG A 138 18.40 -3.45 -6.54
CA ARG A 138 16.98 -3.26 -6.86
C ARG A 138 16.24 -2.65 -5.68
N TRP A 139 15.14 -1.98 -6.00
CA TRP A 139 14.19 -1.49 -5.01
C TRP A 139 13.22 -2.60 -4.67
N HIS A 140 12.90 -2.72 -3.38
CA HIS A 140 11.96 -3.72 -2.86
C HIS A 140 11.06 -3.09 -1.81
N PHE A 141 9.78 -3.40 -1.87
CA PHE A 141 8.90 -3.24 -0.72
C PHE A 141 9.09 -4.43 0.21
N THR A 142 9.30 -4.20 1.51
CA THR A 142 9.25 -5.24 2.54
C THR A 142 8.05 -4.95 3.40
N MET A 143 7.04 -5.80 3.36
CA MET A 143 5.72 -5.48 3.90
C MET A 143 5.19 -6.58 4.82
N GLN A 144 4.50 -6.16 5.87
CA GLN A 144 3.57 -6.99 6.62
C GLN A 144 2.16 -6.51 6.28
N MET A 145 1.30 -7.43 5.85
CA MET A 145 -0.09 -7.19 5.47
C MET A 145 -1.03 -7.99 6.38
N GLY A 146 -2.21 -7.42 6.63
CA GLY A 146 -3.33 -8.06 7.29
C GLY A 146 -4.65 -7.63 6.66
N SER A 147 -5.51 -8.59 6.29
CA SER A 147 -6.86 -8.31 5.79
C SER A 147 -7.91 -8.44 6.90
N GLY A 148 -8.90 -7.54 6.91
CA GLY A 148 -10.12 -7.68 7.70
C GLY A 148 -11.25 -8.32 6.89
N GLY A 149 -12.05 -9.20 7.49
CA GLY A 149 -13.20 -9.85 6.84
C GLY A 149 -13.59 -11.18 7.47
N ALA A 150 -14.32 -12.01 6.72
CA ALA A 150 -14.76 -13.35 7.15
C ALA A 150 -13.60 -14.34 7.38
N SER A 151 -12.45 -14.10 6.77
CA SER A 151 -11.19 -14.80 7.05
C SER A 151 -10.06 -13.78 7.09
N LEU A 152 -9.14 -13.95 8.02
CA LEU A 152 -8.01 -13.03 8.22
C LEU A 152 -6.80 -13.61 7.51
N VAL A 153 -6.27 -12.91 6.52
CA VAL A 153 -5.02 -13.28 5.86
C VAL A 153 -3.91 -12.40 6.41
N ALA A 154 -2.87 -13.04 6.93
CA ALA A 154 -1.62 -12.40 7.30
C ALA A 154 -0.52 -12.83 6.33
N HIS A 155 0.19 -11.85 5.78
CA HIS A 155 1.23 -12.10 4.79
C HIS A 155 2.41 -11.15 5.01
N TRP A 156 3.57 -11.72 5.30
CA TRP A 156 4.84 -11.01 5.26
C TRP A 156 5.51 -11.30 3.93
N SER A 157 5.91 -10.27 3.19
CA SER A 157 6.54 -10.48 1.88
C SER A 157 7.43 -9.34 1.43
N TYR A 158 8.38 -9.68 0.56
CA TYR A 158 8.98 -8.71 -0.35
C TYR A 158 8.09 -8.48 -1.57
N MET A 159 8.21 -7.33 -2.21
CA MET A 159 7.74 -7.13 -3.56
C MET A 159 8.85 -6.56 -4.42
N ASP A 160 9.05 -7.21 -5.56
CA ASP A 160 10.05 -6.83 -6.55
C ASP A 160 9.37 -6.07 -7.67
N ARG A 161 10.03 -5.02 -8.16
CA ARG A 161 9.57 -4.35 -9.38
C ARG A 161 9.75 -5.29 -10.57
N CYS A 162 8.68 -5.50 -11.32
CA CYS A 162 8.69 -6.23 -12.58
C CYS A 162 8.89 -5.26 -13.74
N THR A 163 9.89 -5.49 -14.58
CA THR A 163 10.09 -4.75 -15.83
C THR A 163 9.85 -5.62 -17.06
N ALA A 164 9.64 -4.97 -18.21
CA ALA A 164 9.53 -5.65 -19.49
C ALA A 164 10.80 -6.49 -19.76
N GLY A 165 10.61 -7.76 -20.12
CA GLY A 165 11.70 -8.70 -20.39
C GLY A 165 12.13 -9.56 -19.20
N GLU A 166 11.64 -9.28 -17.98
CA GLU A 166 11.90 -10.14 -16.83
C GLU A 166 10.94 -11.35 -16.76
N ALA A 167 11.33 -12.39 -16.03
CA ALA A 167 10.55 -13.62 -15.90
C ALA A 167 9.12 -13.37 -15.36
N CYS A 168 8.96 -12.41 -14.45
CA CYS A 168 7.66 -12.01 -13.91
C CYS A 168 6.69 -11.53 -15.00
N ALA A 169 7.18 -10.94 -16.10
CA ALA A 169 6.33 -10.45 -17.17
C ALA A 169 5.59 -11.57 -17.89
N SER A 170 6.22 -12.75 -18.02
CA SER A 170 5.65 -13.91 -18.70
C SER A 170 5.13 -14.99 -17.73
N ARG A 171 5.66 -15.07 -16.51
CA ARG A 171 5.36 -16.14 -15.57
C ARG A 171 5.59 -15.73 -14.11
N LEU A 172 4.52 -15.30 -13.44
CA LEU A 172 4.49 -15.10 -12.00
C LEU A 172 4.67 -16.42 -11.24
N PRO A 173 5.36 -16.41 -10.10
CA PRO A 173 5.75 -17.64 -9.41
C PRO A 173 4.56 -18.38 -8.77
N GLY A 174 3.57 -17.68 -8.21
CA GLY A 174 2.43 -18.29 -7.54
C GLY A 174 1.33 -18.80 -8.48
N THR A 175 1.32 -18.32 -9.73
CA THR A 175 0.24 -18.61 -10.70
C THR A 175 0.71 -19.33 -11.95
N GLY A 176 1.98 -19.16 -12.33
CA GLY A 176 2.50 -19.60 -13.62
C GLY A 176 1.98 -18.80 -14.82
N ARG A 177 1.34 -17.64 -14.59
CA ARG A 177 0.71 -16.79 -15.61
C ARG A 177 1.44 -15.45 -15.74
N PRO A 178 1.36 -14.76 -16.89
CA PRO A 178 1.90 -13.42 -17.06
C PRO A 178 1.34 -12.43 -16.04
N ILE A 179 2.14 -11.43 -15.65
CA ILE A 179 1.69 -10.38 -14.71
C ILE A 179 0.45 -9.62 -15.21
N GLU A 180 0.39 -9.36 -16.52
CA GLU A 180 -0.73 -8.65 -17.15
C GLU A 180 -2.04 -9.43 -17.09
N ASP A 181 -2.00 -10.76 -17.02
CA ASP A 181 -3.23 -11.55 -16.93
C ASP A 181 -3.91 -11.41 -15.56
N LEU A 182 -3.17 -11.01 -14.51
CA LEU A 182 -3.77 -10.64 -13.22
C LEU A 182 -4.25 -9.19 -13.26
N VAL A 183 -3.39 -8.25 -13.68
CA VAL A 183 -3.66 -6.81 -13.58
C VAL A 183 -4.76 -6.35 -14.53
N SER A 184 -4.82 -6.89 -15.76
CA SER A 184 -5.85 -6.52 -16.75
C SER A 184 -7.28 -6.84 -16.31
N ARG A 185 -7.47 -7.80 -15.39
CA ARG A 185 -8.79 -8.13 -14.82
C ARG A 185 -9.30 -7.07 -13.85
N CYS A 186 -8.41 -6.21 -13.38
CA CYS A 186 -8.68 -5.24 -12.34
C CYS A 186 -8.71 -3.79 -12.86
N ARG A 187 -8.34 -3.56 -14.12
CA ARG A 187 -8.49 -2.27 -14.80
C ARG A 187 -9.95 -2.04 -15.18
#